data_AF-A0A1B8ZEP5-F1
#
_entry.id   AF-A0A1B8ZEP5-F1
#
_cell.length_a   1.000
_cell.length_b   1.000
_cell.length_c   1.000
_cell.angle_alpha   90.00
_cell.angle_beta   90.00
_cell.angle_gamma   90.00
#
_symmetry.space_group_name_H-M   'P 1'
#
loop_
_entity.id
_entity.type
_entity.pdbx_description
1 polymer ?
#
loop_
_entity_poly.entity_id
_entity_poly.type
_entity_poly.pdbx_seq_one_letter_code
_entity_poly.pdbx_strand_id
1 'polypeptide(L)'
;MKNTLKQQLREKAKNHKITMGVLALKNNINGKQYVQGALNLEALENKMKFLLNGGLFVNNSQLQKDWTEYGSDAFSFETVTIIYDQENQYINYRQEIKKA
;
A
#
# COMPACT_ATOMS: atom_id res chain seq x y z
N MET A 1 -17.49 21.11 25.81
CA MET A 1 -17.87 20.43 24.55
C MET A 1 -17.31 19.01 24.58
N LYS A 2 -18.17 17.97 24.60
CA LYS A 2 -17.71 16.58 24.43
C LYS A 2 -16.97 16.51 23.09
N ASN A 3 -15.78 15.91 23.08
CA ASN A 3 -14.89 15.89 21.92
C ASN A 3 -15.44 14.92 20.85
N THR A 4 -16.50 15.36 20.16
CA THR A 4 -17.23 14.62 19.11
C THR A 4 -16.32 14.20 17.97
N LEU A 5 -15.31 15.01 17.64
CA LEU A 5 -14.28 14.68 16.65
C LEU A 5 -13.47 13.44 17.06
N LYS A 6 -13.03 13.34 18.32
CA LYS A 6 -12.32 12.16 18.83
C LYS A 6 -13.17 10.89 18.77
N GLN A 7 -14.47 11.01 19.02
CA GLN A 7 -15.39 9.87 18.91
C GLN A 7 -15.59 9.44 17.46
N GLN A 8 -15.83 10.38 16.54
CA GLN A 8 -15.97 10.09 15.11
C GLN A 8 -14.72 9.43 14.50
N LEU A 9 -13.52 9.90 14.88
CA LEU A 9 -12.27 9.28 14.43
C LEU A 9 -12.11 7.85 14.94
N ARG A 10 -12.53 7.56 16.18
CA ARG A 10 -12.52 6.19 16.74
C ARG A 10 -13.50 5.28 16.03
N GLU A 11 -14.69 5.75 15.72
CA GLU A 11 -15.71 4.97 15.00
C GLU A 11 -15.27 4.67 13.56
N LYS A 12 -14.70 5.66 12.85
CA LYS A 12 -14.08 5.44 11.53
C LYS A 12 -12.96 4.41 11.60
N ALA A 13 -12.07 4.51 12.58
CA ALA A 13 -10.98 3.56 12.74
C ALA A 13 -11.47 2.12 13.03
N LYS A 14 -12.56 1.96 13.79
CA LYS A 14 -13.14 0.64 14.08
C LYS A 14 -13.79 -0.01 12.86
N ASN A 15 -14.47 0.78 12.03
CA ASN A 15 -15.21 0.27 10.87
C ASN A 15 -14.33 0.17 9.61
N HIS A 16 -13.11 0.66 9.68
CA HIS A 16 -12.18 0.62 8.56
C HIS A 16 -11.69 -0.83 8.34
N LYS A 17 -12.13 -1.43 7.23
CA LYS A 17 -11.69 -2.77 6.83
C LYS A 17 -10.32 -2.67 6.19
N ILE A 18 -9.35 -3.36 6.78
CA ILE A 18 -8.01 -3.46 6.24
C ILE A 18 -8.04 -4.42 5.04
N THR A 19 -7.50 -3.98 3.91
CA THR A 19 -7.35 -4.84 2.73
C THR A 19 -5.95 -5.43 2.70
N MET A 20 -5.86 -6.76 2.60
CA MET A 20 -4.60 -7.50 2.46
C MET A 20 -4.39 -7.94 1.02
N GLY A 21 -3.14 -8.09 0.61
CA GLY A 21 -2.82 -8.67 -0.70
C GLY A 21 -1.54 -8.13 -1.30
N VAL A 22 -1.57 -7.89 -2.61
CA VAL A 22 -0.43 -7.46 -3.42
C VAL A 22 -0.75 -6.14 -4.12
N LEU A 23 0.13 -5.16 -3.97
CA LEU A 23 0.03 -3.83 -4.57
C LEU A 23 1.16 -3.66 -5.61
N ALA A 24 0.82 -3.10 -6.77
CA ALA A 24 1.77 -2.66 -7.78
C ALA A 24 1.82 -1.13 -7.83
N LEU A 25 3.02 -0.59 -8.01
CA LEU A 25 3.26 0.78 -8.43
C LEU A 25 3.78 0.75 -9.87
N LYS A 26 2.99 1.27 -10.80
CA LYS A 26 3.29 1.28 -12.23
C LYS A 26 3.79 2.66 -12.65
N ASN A 27 4.88 2.69 -13.39
CA ASN A 27 5.31 3.86 -14.14
C ASN A 27 4.59 3.85 -15.50
N ASN A 28 3.76 4.85 -15.75
CA ASN A 28 2.95 4.93 -16.97
C ASN A 28 3.73 5.42 -18.20
N ILE A 29 4.94 5.95 -18.02
CA ILE A 29 5.82 6.42 -19.10
C ILE A 29 6.60 5.24 -19.71
N ASN A 30 7.21 4.40 -18.87
CA ASN A 30 8.08 3.31 -19.33
C ASN A 30 7.49 1.91 -19.12
N GLY A 31 6.32 1.80 -18.49
CA GLY A 31 5.61 0.55 -18.25
C GLY A 31 6.18 -0.33 -17.14
N LYS A 32 7.28 0.07 -16.48
CA LYS A 32 7.87 -0.70 -15.38
C LYS A 32 6.92 -0.73 -14.19
N GLN A 33 6.95 -1.83 -13.45
CA GLN A 33 6.14 -2.01 -12.25
C GLN A 33 7.00 -2.47 -11.08
N TYR A 34 6.71 -1.94 -9.90
CA TYR A 34 7.24 -2.42 -8.64
C TYR A 34 6.10 -3.05 -7.84
N VAL A 35 6.25 -4.32 -7.45
CA VAL A 35 5.19 -5.10 -6.79
C VAL A 35 5.60 -5.44 -5.37
N GLN A 36 4.68 -5.26 -4.42
CA GLN A 36 4.93 -5.57 -3.02
C GLN A 36 3.65 -6.05 -2.31
N GLY A 37 3.78 -7.13 -1.56
CA GLY A 37 2.72 -7.67 -0.72
C GLY A 37 2.63 -6.99 0.66
N ALA A 38 1.42 -6.82 1.19
CA ALA A 38 1.20 -6.31 2.54
C ALA A 38 -0.13 -6.80 3.16
N LEU A 39 -0.13 -6.85 4.49
CA LEU A 39 -1.34 -7.07 5.30
C LEU A 39 -2.22 -5.81 5.40
N ASN A 40 -1.77 -4.68 4.84
CA ASN A 40 -2.54 -3.46 4.76
C ASN A 40 -2.06 -2.69 3.52
N LEU A 41 -2.81 -2.81 2.43
CA LEU A 41 -2.45 -2.20 1.15
C LEU A 41 -2.49 -0.67 1.21
N GLU A 42 -3.46 -0.08 1.92
CA GLU A 42 -3.54 1.38 2.07
C GLU A 42 -2.35 1.93 2.86
N ALA A 43 -1.95 1.26 3.95
CA ALA A 43 -0.76 1.64 4.70
C ALA A 43 0.53 1.47 3.86
N LEU A 44 0.60 0.44 3.02
CA LEU A 44 1.71 0.25 2.09
C LEU A 44 1.78 1.38 1.05
N GLU A 45 0.66 1.71 0.41
CA GLU A 45 0.57 2.80 -0.56
C GLU A 45 1.03 4.14 0.05
N ASN A 46 0.49 4.49 1.21
CA ASN A 46 0.87 5.72 1.93
C ASN A 46 2.35 5.75 2.30
N LYS A 47 2.89 4.63 2.79
CA LYS A 47 4.32 4.50 3.09
C LYS A 47 5.18 4.69 1.83
N MET A 48 4.81 4.05 0.73
CA MET A 48 5.53 4.17 -0.54
C MET A 48 5.54 5.61 -1.03
N LYS A 49 4.37 6.26 -1.10
CA LYS A 49 4.25 7.68 -1.47
C LYS A 49 5.12 8.58 -0.60
N PHE A 50 5.05 8.42 0.73
CA PHE A 50 5.83 9.22 1.66
C PHE A 50 7.34 9.07 1.43
N LEU A 51 7.83 7.83 1.30
CA LEU A 51 9.25 7.56 1.08
C LEU A 51 9.73 8.06 -0.28
N LEU A 52 8.96 7.82 -1.34
CA LEU A 52 9.31 8.25 -2.70
C LEU A 52 9.35 9.78 -2.82
N ASN A 53 8.35 10.47 -2.28
CA ASN A 53 8.33 11.94 -2.24
C ASN A 53 9.47 12.52 -1.39
N GLY A 54 9.89 11.81 -0.34
CA GLY A 54 11.01 12.20 0.50
C GLY A 54 12.39 11.84 -0.05
N GLY A 55 12.49 11.10 -1.17
CA GLY A 55 13.77 10.60 -1.66
C GLY A 55 14.37 9.46 -0.80
N LEU A 56 13.56 8.83 0.05
CA LEU A 56 13.97 7.84 1.06
C LEU A 56 13.59 6.40 0.68
N PHE A 57 13.18 6.15 -0.56
CA PHE A 57 12.84 4.79 -1.01
C PHE A 57 14.10 3.97 -1.33
N VAL A 58 14.80 3.53 -0.28
CA VAL A 58 16.10 2.85 -0.37
C VAL A 58 16.03 1.43 -0.92
N ASN A 59 14.88 0.78 -0.84
CA ASN A 59 14.71 -0.62 -1.26
C ASN A 59 14.77 -0.78 -2.79
N ASN A 60 14.57 0.30 -3.55
CA ASN A 60 14.69 0.29 -5.01
C ASN A 60 15.15 1.67 -5.51
N SER A 61 16.46 1.81 -5.70
CA SER A 61 17.07 3.06 -6.15
C SER A 61 16.66 3.46 -7.58
N GLN A 62 16.34 2.49 -8.45
CA GLN A 62 15.87 2.80 -9.80
C GLN A 62 14.45 3.39 -9.77
N LEU A 63 13.55 2.81 -8.97
CA LEU A 63 12.21 3.36 -8.79
C LEU A 63 12.26 4.77 -8.22
N GLN A 64 13.14 5.02 -7.25
CA GLN A 64 13.33 6.36 -6.70
C GLN A 64 13.81 7.35 -7.76
N LYS A 65 14.76 6.95 -8.63
CA LYS A 65 15.22 7.79 -9.74
C LYS A 65 14.09 8.09 -10.72
N ASP A 66 13.37 7.07 -11.17
CA ASP A 66 12.24 7.22 -12.09
C ASP A 66 11.15 8.13 -11.47
N TRP A 67 10.88 8.00 -10.17
CA TRP A 67 9.93 8.86 -9.45
C TRP A 67 10.38 10.33 -9.41
N THR A 68 11.66 10.58 -9.15
CA THR A 68 12.22 11.93 -9.15
C THR A 68 12.26 12.53 -10.56
N GLU A 69 12.49 11.72 -11.60
CA GLU A 69 12.57 12.18 -13.00
C GLU A 69 11.19 12.48 -13.59
N TYR A 70 10.22 11.59 -13.42
CA TYR A 70 8.90 11.71 -14.07
C TYR A 70 7.83 12.33 -13.17
N GLY A 71 8.08 12.44 -11.87
CA GLY A 71 7.13 12.94 -10.88
C GLY A 71 6.04 11.92 -10.52
N SER A 72 5.32 12.17 -9.43
CA SER A 72 4.30 11.25 -8.90
C SER A 72 3.14 11.00 -9.86
N ASP A 73 2.79 12.00 -10.67
CA ASP A 73 1.64 11.95 -11.58
C ASP A 73 1.85 10.97 -12.74
N ALA A 74 3.11 10.61 -13.02
CA ALA A 74 3.48 9.58 -13.97
C ALA A 74 3.23 8.16 -13.46
N PHE A 75 2.78 7.98 -12.21
CA PHE A 75 2.64 6.67 -11.59
C PHE A 75 1.21 6.38 -11.13
N SER A 76 0.83 5.10 -11.18
CA SER A 76 -0.44 4.60 -10.63
C SER A 76 -0.21 3.45 -9.66
N PHE A 77 -0.97 3.47 -8.55
CA PHE A 77 -1.08 2.35 -7.63
C PHE A 77 -2.23 1.45 -8.07
N GLU A 78 -1.96 0.16 -8.19
CA GLU A 78 -2.92 -0.85 -8.64
C GLU A 78 -2.90 -2.03 -7.68
N THR A 79 -4.08 -2.46 -7.22
CA THR A 79 -4.18 -3.70 -6.42
C THR A 79 -4.16 -4.88 -7.38
N VAL A 80 -3.14 -5.73 -7.27
CA VAL A 80 -2.94 -6.90 -8.14
C VAL A 80 -3.77 -8.08 -7.65
N THR A 81 -3.71 -8.35 -6.35
CA THR A 81 -4.42 -9.46 -5.72
C THR A 81 -4.95 -9.02 -4.38
N ILE A 82 -6.20 -9.37 -4.07
CA ILE A 82 -6.80 -9.20 -2.76
C ILE A 82 -6.84 -10.57 -2.07
N ILE A 83 -6.38 -10.61 -0.82
CA ILE A 83 -6.51 -11.78 0.05
C ILE A 83 -7.58 -11.46 1.08
N TYR A 84 -8.69 -12.18 0.96
CA TYR A 84 -9.82 -12.05 1.87
C TYR A 84 -9.53 -12.81 3.16
N ASP A 85 -10.10 -12.29 4.25
CA ASP A 85 -10.11 -12.99 5.53
C ASP A 85 -10.77 -14.37 5.38
N GLN A 86 -10.14 -15.37 5.99
CA GLN A 86 -10.65 -16.73 6.04
C GLN A 86 -11.06 -17.07 7.47
N GLU A 87 -12.09 -17.90 7.64
CA GLU A 87 -12.57 -18.35 8.96
C GLU A 87 -11.55 -19.22 9.71
N ASN A 88 -10.50 -19.67 9.02
CA ASN A 88 -9.44 -20.48 9.63
C ASN A 88 -8.47 -19.61 10.45
N GLN A 89 -8.57 -19.73 11.78
CA GLN A 89 -7.71 -19.04 12.75
C GLN A 89 -6.22 -19.43 12.68
N TYR A 90 -5.86 -20.52 12.00
CA TYR A 90 -4.46 -20.97 11.87
C TYR A 90 -3.77 -20.47 10.60
N ILE A 91 -4.42 -19.61 9.82
CA ILE A 91 -3.88 -19.16 8.56
C ILE A 91 -2.75 -18.15 8.74
N ASN A 92 -1.68 -18.32 7.97
CA ASN A 92 -0.58 -17.37 7.92
C ASN A 92 -0.73 -16.48 6.70
N TYR A 93 -1.42 -15.35 6.85
CA TYR A 93 -1.66 -14.40 5.76
C TYR A 93 -0.37 -13.91 5.08
N ARG A 94 0.77 -13.84 5.79
CA ARG A 94 2.05 -13.47 5.17
C ARG A 94 2.56 -14.52 4.19
N GLN A 95 2.29 -15.81 4.46
CA GLN A 95 2.61 -16.88 3.53
C GLN A 95 1.65 -16.88 2.34
N GLU A 96 0.36 -16.64 2.57
CA GLU A 96 -0.63 -16.56 1.49
C GLU A 96 -0.31 -15.40 0.52
N ILE A 97 0.07 -14.23 1.04
CA ILE A 97 0.53 -13.09 0.21
C ILE A 97 1.74 -13.46 -0.65
N LYS A 98 2.65 -14.32 -0.16
CA LYS A 98 3.84 -14.73 -0.93
C LYS A 98 3.54 -15.75 -2.03
N LYS A 99 2.41 -16.45 -1.95
CA LYS A 99 1.97 -17.43 -2.96
C LYS A 99 1.16 -16.78 -4.08
N ALA A 100 0.56 -15.63 -3.81
CA ALA A 100 -0.17 -14.81 -4.77
C ALA A 100 0.78 -14.12 -5.75
#